data_AF-A0A966D8L1-F1
#
_entry.id   AF-A0A966D8L1-F1
#
_cell.length_a   1.000
_cell.length_b   1.000
_cell.length_c   1.000
_cell.angle_alpha   90.00
_cell.angle_beta   90.00
_cell.angle_gamma   90.00
#
_symmetry.space_group_name_H-M   'P 1'
#
loop_
_entity.id
_entity.type
_entity.pdbx_description
1 polymer ?
#
loop_
_entity_poly.entity_id
_entity_poly.type
_entity_poly.pdbx_seq_one_letter_code
_entity_poly.pdbx_strand_id
1 'polypeptide(L)'
;KKKIDKIINILAYIIGVSGILSLAFFVYSNFDLLSSNPEELLYFYNNESYLILLFLISLIFDMFIVYRISQSRALLKKIKKIKIKKNNNQAVDYKKLSKIDVSQALNEELLLIIENSYLLAHKLKQKEVNTIHLFWSLLRSSSISNLFIRLNVDINKLIELLKKYLVSPENLATGKQDLIFSSHVQEILLSAFSDAYGNKKTGVGVLNVILFCYQKNPILQEILYELEVSQNKIENAVKWFRINEKMYEDYKIFKKMARLKPGNNMNRSYTAIATPTVDYFSRDMTVMAKYGYYEACVARDKELRQVFESFEGGQSGILLVGHPGCGKKSIVEGLAQLMVKEEVPSFLKDKRLVELDISRLVSGASPIQAQERMLTIINEIQRSKNIILYIENIENIMGISAGNEESLELSEVLAETLSRQGIYCLASISIENYSKYLEGKALSQVMNTINVVEPELNDAVYMLESKISWLENKYGVYFDYNSIEETVRLSIKYINDKLIYSIRNRCCNFP
;
A
#
# COMPACT_ATOMS: atom_id res chain seq x y z
N LYS A 1 10.22 28.36 20.34
CA LYS A 1 8.86 27.86 19.99
C LYS A 1 8.74 26.33 20.12
N LYS A 2 9.40 25.51 19.27
CA LYS A 2 9.31 24.02 19.33
C LYS A 2 9.58 23.38 20.71
N LYS A 3 10.58 23.86 21.47
CA LYS A 3 10.85 23.37 22.84
C LYS A 3 9.71 23.67 23.82
N ILE A 4 9.10 24.85 23.74
CA ILE A 4 8.00 25.29 24.60
C ILE A 4 6.73 24.50 24.28
N ASP A 5 6.43 24.30 22.99
CA ASP A 5 5.30 23.46 22.58
C ASP A 5 5.44 22.02 23.06
N LYS A 6 6.66 21.46 23.05
CA LYS A 6 6.92 20.11 23.58
C LYS A 6 6.66 20.03 25.08
N ILE A 7 7.08 21.03 25.85
CA ILE A 7 6.85 21.11 27.30
C ILE A 7 5.34 21.20 27.59
N ILE A 8 4.61 22.06 26.88
CA ILE A 8 3.16 22.22 27.04
C ILE A 8 2.43 20.89 26.74
N ASN A 9 2.82 20.18 25.67
CA ASN A 9 2.20 18.90 25.32
C ASN A 9 2.48 17.81 26.37
N ILE A 10 3.70 17.77 26.94
CA ILE A 10 4.06 16.82 28.00
C ILE A 10 3.24 17.10 29.26
N LEU A 11 3.13 18.37 29.68
CA LEU A 11 2.31 18.78 30.81
C LEU A 11 0.84 18.43 30.63
N ALA A 12 0.27 18.74 29.46
CA ALA A 12 -1.11 18.40 29.16
C ALA A 12 -1.34 16.88 29.23
N TYR A 13 -0.41 16.08 28.69
CA TYR A 13 -0.51 14.62 28.72
C TYR A 13 -0.44 14.07 30.16
N ILE A 14 0.45 14.60 31.00
CA ILE A 14 0.56 14.21 32.41
C ILE A 14 -0.75 14.50 33.16
N ILE A 15 -1.36 15.66 32.91
CA ILE A 15 -2.64 16.05 33.53
C ILE A 15 -3.78 15.14 33.05
N GLY A 16 -3.84 14.83 31.75
CA GLY A 16 -4.81 13.88 31.18
C GLY A 16 -4.71 12.48 31.79
N VAL A 17 -3.48 11.95 31.89
CA VAL A 17 -3.22 10.63 32.51
C VAL A 17 -3.58 10.64 34.01
N SER A 18 -3.25 11.72 34.73
CA SER A 18 -3.60 11.89 36.14
C SER A 18 -5.12 11.85 36.35
N GLY A 19 -5.89 12.49 35.48
CA GLY A 19 -7.36 12.45 35.54
C GLY A 19 -7.95 11.06 35.29
N ILE A 20 -7.42 10.31 34.33
CA ILE A 20 -7.85 8.92 34.07
C ILE A 20 -7.53 8.02 35.28
N LEU A 21 -6.35 8.18 35.89
CA LEU A 21 -5.97 7.47 37.12
C LEU A 21 -6.88 7.84 38.29
N SER A 22 -7.22 9.13 38.43
CA SER A 22 -8.13 9.63 39.45
C SER A 22 -9.53 9.01 39.31
N LEU A 23 -10.05 8.92 38.08
CA LEU A 23 -11.31 8.23 37.78
C LEU A 23 -11.23 6.75 38.13
N ALA A 24 -10.17 6.06 37.71
CA ALA A 24 -9.98 4.63 38.00
C ALA A 24 -9.93 4.35 39.51
N PHE A 25 -9.24 5.22 40.26
CA PHE A 25 -9.16 5.13 41.72
C PHE A 25 -10.50 5.45 42.40
N PHE A 26 -11.26 6.40 41.87
CA PHE A 26 -12.62 6.69 42.33
C PHE A 26 -13.56 5.48 42.12
N VAL A 27 -13.50 4.83 40.96
CA VAL A 27 -14.29 3.62 40.68
C VAL A 27 -13.86 2.46 41.58
N TYR A 28 -12.56 2.29 41.81
CA TYR A 28 -12.03 1.25 42.69
C TYR A 28 -12.46 1.45 44.15
N SER A 29 -12.38 2.68 44.66
CA SER A 29 -12.78 3.00 46.04
C SER A 29 -14.29 2.88 46.29
N ASN A 30 -15.11 2.96 45.23
CA ASN A 30 -16.56 2.81 45.29
C ASN A 30 -17.04 1.49 44.63
N PHE A 31 -16.17 0.49 44.58
CA PHE A 31 -16.46 -0.79 43.92
C PHE A 31 -17.61 -1.56 44.57
N ASP A 32 -17.77 -1.45 45.89
CA ASP A 32 -18.90 -2.07 46.60
C ASP A 32 -20.25 -1.51 46.12
N LEU A 33 -20.29 -0.18 45.90
CA LEU A 33 -21.45 0.55 45.39
C LEU A 33 -21.77 0.19 43.93
N LEU A 34 -20.74 -0.07 43.11
CA LEU A 34 -20.86 -0.56 41.73
C LEU A 34 -21.56 -1.93 41.66
N SER A 35 -21.35 -2.79 42.67
CA SER A 35 -21.93 -4.14 42.72
C SER A 35 -23.39 -4.15 43.18
N SER A 36 -23.78 -3.21 44.05
CA SER A 36 -25.11 -3.15 44.64
C SER A 36 -26.08 -2.27 43.85
N ASN A 37 -25.67 -1.07 43.42
CA ASN A 37 -26.51 -0.10 42.71
C ASN A 37 -25.66 0.73 41.72
N PRO A 38 -25.50 0.29 40.46
CA PRO A 38 -24.66 0.99 39.48
C PRO A 38 -25.19 2.38 39.11
N GLU A 39 -26.48 2.65 39.32
CA GLU A 39 -27.11 3.95 39.02
C GLU A 39 -26.64 5.07 39.98
N GLU A 40 -26.30 4.75 41.23
CA GLU A 40 -25.82 5.74 42.21
C GLU A 40 -24.45 6.32 41.83
N LEU A 41 -23.65 5.56 41.09
CA LEU A 41 -22.36 6.01 40.55
C LEU A 41 -22.51 7.09 39.47
N LEU A 42 -23.66 7.19 38.80
CA LEU A 42 -23.96 8.25 37.84
C LEU A 42 -24.33 9.58 38.51
N TYR A 43 -24.72 9.56 39.78
CA TYR A 43 -24.96 10.76 40.60
C TYR A 43 -23.66 11.29 41.25
N PHE A 44 -22.53 11.10 40.59
CA PHE A 44 -21.22 11.55 41.04
C PHE A 44 -21.15 13.06 41.31
N TYR A 45 -22.06 13.86 40.73
CA TYR A 45 -22.17 15.30 40.96
C TYR A 45 -22.73 15.66 42.35
N ASN A 46 -23.44 14.74 43.01
CA ASN A 46 -23.97 14.95 44.37
C ASN A 46 -22.93 14.65 45.46
N ASN A 47 -21.88 13.88 45.14
CA ASN A 47 -20.84 13.52 46.09
C ASN A 47 -19.62 14.43 45.92
N GLU A 48 -19.28 15.18 46.97
CA GLU A 48 -18.07 16.01 46.99
C GLU A 48 -16.81 15.13 47.03
N SER A 49 -16.27 14.78 45.85
CA SER A 49 -15.01 14.04 45.72
C SER A 49 -13.98 14.84 44.94
N TYR A 50 -12.81 15.02 45.56
CA TYR A 50 -11.65 15.63 44.93
C TYR A 50 -11.20 14.87 43.66
N LEU A 51 -11.40 13.55 43.63
CA LEU A 51 -10.98 12.70 42.52
C LEU A 51 -11.78 12.97 41.24
N ILE A 52 -13.09 13.19 41.38
CA ILE A 52 -13.99 13.55 40.28
C ILE A 52 -13.63 14.95 39.76
N LEU A 53 -13.38 15.90 40.67
CA LEU A 53 -12.98 17.26 40.29
C LEU A 53 -11.68 17.26 39.46
N LEU A 54 -10.69 16.46 39.87
CA LEU A 54 -9.43 16.31 39.14
C LEU A 54 -9.67 15.71 37.74
N PHE A 55 -10.55 14.71 37.62
CA PHE A 55 -10.96 14.16 36.32
C PHE A 55 -11.70 15.17 35.43
N LEU A 56 -12.61 15.98 35.99
CA LEU A 56 -13.32 17.01 35.23
C LEU A 56 -12.37 18.09 34.71
N ILE A 57 -11.39 18.50 35.52
CA ILE A 57 -10.35 19.43 35.12
C ILE A 57 -9.47 18.81 34.02
N SER A 58 -9.10 17.53 34.14
CA SER A 58 -8.27 16.86 33.12
C SER A 58 -8.96 16.80 31.76
N LEU A 59 -10.30 16.72 31.73
CA LEU A 59 -11.11 16.67 30.51
C LEU A 59 -10.89 17.89 29.61
N ILE A 60 -10.66 19.07 30.20
CA ILE A 60 -10.29 20.30 29.47
C ILE A 60 -8.93 20.14 28.79
N PHE A 61 -7.96 19.52 29.47
CA PHE A 61 -6.64 19.24 28.91
C PHE A 61 -6.70 18.14 27.84
N ASP A 62 -7.55 17.14 28.01
CA ASP A 62 -7.80 16.11 26.99
C ASP A 62 -8.39 16.73 25.71
N MET A 63 -9.36 17.63 25.84
CA MET A 63 -9.88 18.41 24.70
C MET A 63 -8.80 19.28 24.06
N PHE A 64 -7.92 19.90 24.85
CA PHE A 64 -6.79 20.69 24.34
C PHE A 64 -5.78 19.81 23.58
N ILE A 65 -5.48 18.61 24.07
CA ILE A 65 -4.63 17.63 23.36
C ILE A 65 -5.28 17.22 22.04
N VAL A 66 -6.57 16.88 22.05
CA VAL A 66 -7.31 16.52 20.84
C VAL A 66 -7.32 17.67 19.83
N TYR A 67 -7.53 18.90 20.29
CA TYR A 67 -7.44 20.11 19.46
C TYR A 67 -6.05 20.28 18.84
N ARG A 68 -4.98 20.19 19.64
CA ARG A 68 -3.58 20.28 19.17
C ARG A 68 -3.25 19.19 18.14
N ILE A 69 -3.66 17.95 18.39
CA ILE A 69 -3.47 16.83 17.46
C ILE A 69 -4.27 17.10 16.17
N SER A 70 -5.51 17.55 16.28
CA SER A 70 -6.33 17.93 15.12
C SER A 70 -5.68 19.06 14.30
N GLN A 71 -5.18 20.11 14.96
CA GLN A 71 -4.51 21.22 14.31
C GLN A 71 -3.21 20.79 13.61
N SER A 72 -2.40 19.95 14.24
CA SER A 72 -1.20 19.37 13.60
C SER A 72 -1.54 18.52 12.37
N ARG A 73 -2.65 17.77 12.39
CA ARG A 73 -3.15 17.01 11.24
C ARG A 73 -3.72 17.93 10.15
N ALA A 74 -4.32 19.06 10.52
CA ALA A 74 -4.80 20.08 9.58
C ALA A 74 -3.64 20.87 8.94
N LEU A 75 -2.53 21.04 9.67
CA LEU A 75 -1.30 21.66 9.18
C LEU A 75 -0.52 20.78 8.19
N LEU A 76 -0.77 19.47 8.13
CA LEU A 76 -0.35 18.64 7.00
C LEU A 76 -1.08 19.15 5.75
N LYS A 77 -0.45 20.12 5.10
CA LYS A 77 -1.06 20.90 4.04
C LYS A 77 -1.45 19.95 2.91
N LYS A 78 -2.75 19.89 2.61
CA LYS A 78 -3.27 19.03 1.55
C LYS A 78 -3.21 19.77 0.22
N ILE A 79 -2.65 19.12 -0.79
CA ILE A 79 -2.86 19.51 -2.19
C ILE A 79 -4.38 19.59 -2.43
N LYS A 80 -4.89 20.80 -2.67
CA LYS A 80 -6.32 20.99 -2.98
C LYS A 80 -6.59 20.30 -4.33
N LYS A 81 -7.53 19.34 -4.35
CA LYS A 81 -7.99 18.70 -5.59
C LYS A 81 -8.61 19.76 -6.49
N ILE A 82 -8.04 19.95 -7.68
CA ILE A 82 -8.58 20.88 -8.68
C ILE A 82 -9.78 20.20 -9.31
N LYS A 83 -10.98 20.73 -9.09
CA LYS A 83 -12.18 20.31 -9.83
C LYS A 83 -12.14 20.96 -11.21
N ILE A 84 -11.47 20.31 -12.17
CA ILE A 84 -11.54 20.73 -13.57
C ILE A 84 -12.90 20.28 -14.11
N LYS A 85 -13.79 21.23 -14.43
CA LYS A 85 -14.97 20.92 -15.26
C LYS A 85 -14.44 20.51 -16.63
N LYS A 86 -14.53 19.22 -16.97
CA LYS A 86 -14.29 18.75 -18.34
C LYS A 86 -15.40 19.31 -19.22
N ASN A 87 -15.19 20.49 -19.79
CA ASN A 87 -15.93 20.89 -20.98
C ASN A 87 -15.23 20.24 -22.17
N ASN A 88 -15.94 19.35 -22.86
CA ASN A 88 -15.47 18.76 -24.09
C ASN A 88 -15.30 19.86 -25.15
N ASN A 89 -14.12 19.91 -25.78
CA ASN A 89 -13.81 20.60 -27.04
C ASN A 89 -13.69 22.14 -27.08
N GLN A 90 -13.43 22.85 -25.97
CA GLN A 90 -13.04 24.26 -26.03
C GLN A 90 -11.58 24.47 -25.65
N ALA A 91 -10.86 25.32 -26.41
CA ALA A 91 -9.52 25.77 -26.06
C ALA A 91 -9.55 26.41 -24.66
N VAL A 92 -8.72 25.90 -23.75
CA VAL A 92 -8.68 26.36 -22.36
C VAL A 92 -8.13 27.78 -22.33
N ASP A 93 -8.95 28.75 -21.93
CA ASP A 93 -8.53 30.13 -21.70
C ASP A 93 -7.69 30.20 -20.41
N TYR A 94 -6.37 30.10 -20.56
CA TYR A 94 -5.42 30.05 -19.44
C TYR A 94 -5.49 31.27 -18.52
N LYS A 95 -6.01 32.43 -18.99
CA LYS A 95 -6.13 33.65 -18.18
C LYS A 95 -7.25 33.58 -17.14
N LYS A 96 -8.24 32.69 -17.31
CA LYS A 96 -9.38 32.52 -16.39
C LYS A 96 -9.16 31.43 -15.33
N LEU A 97 -8.03 30.73 -15.36
CA LEU A 97 -7.72 29.68 -14.39
C LEU A 97 -7.35 30.31 -13.04
N SER A 98 -7.88 29.72 -11.97
CA SER A 98 -7.50 30.10 -10.60
C SER A 98 -6.00 29.83 -10.38
N LYS A 99 -5.22 30.86 -10.05
CA LYS A 99 -3.83 30.69 -9.64
C LYS A 99 -3.78 29.89 -8.34
N ILE A 100 -2.89 28.90 -8.28
CA ILE A 100 -2.70 28.05 -7.11
C ILE A 100 -1.35 28.39 -6.50
N ASP A 101 -1.36 28.66 -5.20
CA ASP A 101 -0.13 28.86 -4.44
C ASP A 101 0.50 27.50 -4.11
N VAL A 102 1.59 27.18 -4.82
CA VAL A 102 2.34 25.93 -4.67
C VAL A 102 3.10 25.87 -3.35
N SER A 103 3.44 27.01 -2.74
CA SER A 103 4.17 27.05 -1.46
C SER A 103 3.36 26.41 -0.31
N GLN A 104 2.04 26.42 -0.44
CA GLN A 104 1.12 25.76 0.48
C GLN A 104 1.12 24.24 0.34
N ALA A 105 1.74 23.65 -0.67
CA ALA A 105 1.79 22.20 -0.81
C ALA A 105 3.13 21.59 -0.38
N LEU A 106 4.14 22.42 -0.08
CA LEU A 106 5.47 21.96 0.29
C LEU A 106 5.49 21.42 1.73
N ASN A 107 6.09 20.24 1.90
CA ASN A 107 6.32 19.65 3.21
C ASN A 107 7.30 20.49 4.05
N GLU A 108 7.24 20.39 5.37
CA GLU A 108 8.13 21.12 6.28
C GLU A 108 9.61 20.82 6.03
N GLU A 109 9.95 19.57 5.75
CA GLU A 109 11.32 19.17 5.42
C GLU A 109 11.82 19.86 4.15
N LEU A 110 10.99 19.91 3.11
CA LEU A 110 11.35 20.56 1.84
C LEU A 110 11.48 22.08 2.02
N LEU A 111 10.61 22.72 2.80
CA LEU A 111 10.73 24.14 3.12
C LEU A 111 12.06 24.46 3.81
N LEU A 112 12.47 23.63 4.77
CA LEU A 112 13.75 23.79 5.45
C LEU A 112 14.94 23.60 4.50
N ILE A 113 14.83 22.70 3.52
CA ILE A 113 15.85 22.51 2.49
C ILE A 113 15.94 23.73 1.55
N ILE A 114 14.79 24.29 1.16
CA ILE A 114 14.74 25.51 0.34
C ILE A 114 15.36 26.69 1.12
N GLU A 115 15.03 26.84 2.40
CA GLU A 115 15.64 27.83 3.29
C GLU A 115 17.16 27.65 3.36
N ASN A 116 17.65 26.41 3.55
CA ASN A 116 19.07 26.11 3.57
C ASN A 116 19.75 26.44 2.23
N SER A 117 19.08 26.22 1.10
CA SER A 117 19.61 26.54 -0.22
C SER A 117 19.77 28.05 -0.42
N TYR A 118 18.82 28.83 0.11
CA TYR A 118 18.87 30.28 0.13
C TYR A 118 20.02 30.78 1.01
N LEU A 119 20.14 30.24 2.23
CA LEU A 119 21.22 30.59 3.15
C LEU A 119 22.60 30.24 2.58
N LEU A 120 22.71 29.12 1.85
CA LEU A 120 23.93 28.71 1.17
C LEU A 120 24.33 29.72 0.08
N ALA A 121 23.39 30.08 -0.80
CA ALA A 121 23.63 31.04 -1.87
C ALA A 121 23.98 32.43 -1.31
N HIS A 122 23.31 32.84 -0.21
CA HIS A 122 23.63 34.07 0.51
C HIS A 122 25.04 34.04 1.10
N LYS A 123 25.45 32.93 1.75
CA LYS A 123 26.80 32.75 2.31
C LYS A 123 27.89 32.80 1.23
N LEU A 124 27.59 32.28 0.04
CA LEU A 124 28.47 32.32 -1.13
C LEU A 124 28.41 33.66 -1.89
N LYS A 125 27.59 34.62 -1.44
CA LYS A 125 27.39 35.94 -2.05
C LYS A 125 26.99 35.86 -3.52
N GLN A 126 26.09 34.93 -3.86
CA GLN A 126 25.62 34.78 -5.23
C GLN A 126 24.36 35.61 -5.51
N LYS A 127 24.14 35.95 -6.79
CA LYS A 127 22.96 36.74 -7.24
C LYS A 127 21.65 35.96 -7.15
N GLU A 128 21.68 34.67 -7.47
CA GLU A 128 20.49 33.83 -7.54
C GLU A 128 20.71 32.46 -6.88
N VAL A 129 19.61 31.86 -6.42
CA VAL A 129 19.60 30.48 -5.94
C VAL A 129 19.53 29.54 -7.16
N ASN A 130 20.68 28.98 -7.53
CA ASN A 130 20.78 27.97 -8.60
C ASN A 130 20.35 26.56 -8.15
N THR A 131 20.08 25.70 -9.14
CA THR A 131 19.75 24.27 -8.94
C THR A 131 20.80 23.53 -8.13
N ILE A 132 22.08 23.89 -8.24
CA ILE A 132 23.18 23.26 -7.49
C ILE A 132 23.06 23.54 -5.99
N HIS A 133 22.64 24.74 -5.57
CA HIS A 133 22.41 25.04 -4.14
C HIS A 133 21.24 24.24 -3.57
N LEU A 134 20.18 24.10 -4.38
CA LEU A 134 19.03 23.29 -4.03
C LEU A 134 19.47 21.83 -3.89
N PHE A 135 20.14 21.26 -4.90
CA PHE A 135 20.64 19.89 -4.88
C PHE A 135 21.58 19.62 -3.72
N TRP A 136 22.53 20.51 -3.47
CA TRP A 136 23.43 20.42 -2.31
C TRP A 136 22.66 20.37 -0.99
N SER A 137 21.61 21.18 -0.87
CA SER A 137 20.78 21.21 0.33
C SER A 137 19.90 19.96 0.45
N LEU A 138 19.47 19.38 -0.68
CA LEU A 138 18.75 18.10 -0.73
C LEU A 138 19.63 16.95 -0.20
N LEU A 139 20.94 16.92 -0.52
CA LEU A 139 21.87 15.88 -0.06
C LEU A 139 21.99 15.78 1.48
N ARG A 140 21.63 16.84 2.21
CA ARG A 140 21.60 16.84 3.68
C ARG A 140 20.39 16.11 4.27
N SER A 141 19.36 15.83 3.48
CA SER A 141 18.21 15.04 3.93
C SER A 141 18.62 13.57 4.09
N SER A 142 18.15 12.93 5.17
CA SER A 142 18.33 11.49 5.38
C SER A 142 17.72 10.66 4.25
N SER A 143 16.61 11.12 3.69
CA SER A 143 15.91 10.42 2.62
C SER A 143 16.72 10.40 1.31
N ILE A 144 17.37 11.51 0.98
CA ILE A 144 18.19 11.63 -0.23
C ILE A 144 19.55 10.97 -0.07
N SER A 145 20.19 11.12 1.10
CA SER A 145 21.44 10.41 1.38
C SER A 145 21.25 8.90 1.32
N ASN A 146 20.18 8.36 1.94
CA ASN A 146 19.84 6.95 1.84
C ASN A 146 19.58 6.52 0.38
N LEU A 147 18.97 7.38 -0.45
CA LEU A 147 18.76 7.09 -1.86
C LEU A 147 20.08 6.91 -2.61
N PHE A 148 21.05 7.80 -2.41
CA PHE A 148 22.36 7.69 -3.06
C PHE A 148 23.19 6.52 -2.51
N ILE A 149 23.06 6.19 -1.22
CA ILE A 149 23.66 4.97 -0.64
C ILE A 149 23.09 3.72 -1.33
N ARG A 150 21.77 3.64 -1.54
CA ARG A 150 21.15 2.53 -2.28
C ARG A 150 21.59 2.45 -3.74
N LEU A 151 21.95 3.57 -4.35
CA LEU A 151 22.51 3.61 -5.71
C LEU A 151 24.01 3.27 -5.76
N ASN A 152 24.62 2.91 -4.64
CA ASN A 152 26.05 2.64 -4.50
C ASN A 152 26.95 3.86 -4.80
N VAL A 153 26.48 5.06 -4.45
CA VAL A 153 27.21 6.32 -4.66
C VAL A 153 27.84 6.79 -3.36
N ASP A 154 29.15 7.04 -3.38
CA ASP A 154 29.83 7.72 -2.27
C ASP A 154 29.43 9.19 -2.22
N ILE A 155 28.68 9.55 -1.19
CA ILE A 155 28.21 10.91 -0.92
C ILE A 155 29.39 11.89 -0.79
N ASN A 156 30.52 11.46 -0.23
CA ASN A 156 31.66 12.35 -0.05
C ASN A 156 32.27 12.74 -1.39
N LYS A 157 32.44 11.78 -2.29
CA LYS A 157 32.90 12.01 -3.67
C LYS A 157 31.92 12.93 -4.43
N LEU A 158 30.61 12.69 -4.30
CA LEU A 158 29.60 13.55 -4.92
C LEU A 158 29.66 14.99 -4.39
N ILE A 159 29.81 15.17 -3.08
CA ILE A 159 29.98 16.47 -2.44
C ILE A 159 31.25 17.17 -2.96
N GLU A 160 32.35 16.45 -3.14
CA GLU A 160 33.60 17.03 -3.66
C GLU A 160 33.45 17.52 -5.10
N LEU A 161 32.80 16.74 -5.97
CA LEU A 161 32.51 17.14 -7.34
C LEU A 161 31.61 18.38 -7.40
N LEU A 162 30.57 18.45 -6.55
CA LEU A 162 29.67 19.60 -6.49
C LEU A 162 30.34 20.87 -5.97
N LYS A 163 31.33 20.78 -5.07
CA LYS A 163 32.07 21.95 -4.57
C LYS A 163 32.72 22.74 -5.70
N LYS A 164 33.22 22.06 -6.74
CA LYS A 164 33.85 22.68 -7.90
C LYS A 164 32.90 23.64 -8.63
N TYR A 165 31.61 23.29 -8.70
CA TYR A 165 30.58 24.06 -9.39
C TYR A 165 29.81 25.04 -8.48
N LEU A 166 29.98 24.93 -7.16
CA LEU A 166 29.42 25.91 -6.20
C LEU A 166 30.20 27.22 -6.17
N VAL A 167 31.50 27.18 -6.47
CA VAL A 167 32.41 28.34 -6.39
C VAL A 167 32.77 28.81 -7.80
N SER A 168 31.77 29.06 -8.64
CA SER A 168 31.98 29.70 -9.93
C SER A 168 32.03 31.23 -9.77
N PRO A 169 33.13 31.90 -10.15
CA PRO A 169 33.33 33.34 -9.93
C PRO A 169 32.35 34.23 -10.73
N GLU A 170 31.71 33.70 -11.76
CA GLU A 170 30.79 34.43 -12.65
C GLU A 170 29.50 34.90 -11.95
N ASN A 171 29.13 34.30 -10.82
CA ASN A 171 27.84 34.54 -10.14
C ASN A 171 27.93 35.43 -8.89
N LEU A 172 29.07 36.06 -8.63
CA LEU A 172 29.26 36.94 -7.47
C LEU A 172 28.35 38.18 -7.55
N ALA A 173 27.60 38.43 -6.48
CA ALA A 173 26.70 39.57 -6.39
C ALA A 173 27.49 40.89 -6.29
N THR A 174 27.26 41.78 -7.24
CA THR A 174 27.72 43.17 -7.20
C THR A 174 26.72 44.01 -6.41
N GLY A 175 26.85 44.03 -5.09
CA GLY A 175 26.04 44.85 -4.17
C GLY A 175 25.06 44.07 -3.29
N LYS A 176 24.26 44.80 -2.49
CA LYS A 176 23.15 44.24 -1.70
C LYS A 176 21.91 44.13 -2.59
N GLN A 177 21.75 43.01 -3.28
CA GLN A 177 20.53 42.65 -3.98
C GLN A 177 19.82 41.53 -3.21
N ASP A 178 18.48 41.55 -3.19
CA ASP A 178 17.70 40.45 -2.64
C ASP A 178 17.92 39.21 -3.52
N LEU A 179 18.24 38.07 -2.89
CA LEU A 179 18.41 36.82 -3.62
C LEU A 179 17.07 36.36 -4.22
N ILE A 180 17.09 36.03 -5.50
CA ILE A 180 15.93 35.52 -6.24
C ILE A 180 16.19 34.05 -6.59
N PHE A 181 15.13 33.24 -6.68
CA PHE A 181 15.24 31.89 -7.22
C PHE A 181 15.42 31.94 -8.74
N SER A 182 16.40 31.20 -9.25
CA SER A 182 16.59 31.02 -10.70
C SER A 182 15.33 30.43 -11.35
N SER A 183 15.10 30.73 -12.64
CA SER A 183 13.96 30.19 -13.40
C SER A 183 13.90 28.66 -13.34
N HIS A 184 15.05 28.00 -13.44
CA HIS A 184 15.18 26.55 -13.33
C HIS A 184 14.69 26.01 -11.98
N VAL A 185 14.98 26.71 -10.87
CA VAL A 185 14.53 26.29 -9.53
C VAL A 185 13.01 26.44 -9.40
N GLN A 186 12.45 27.52 -9.94
CA GLN A 186 11.00 27.72 -9.97
C GLN A 186 10.31 26.61 -10.78
N GLU A 187 10.83 26.29 -11.96
CA GLU A 187 10.33 25.18 -12.78
C GLU A 187 10.41 23.84 -12.06
N ILE A 188 11.52 23.53 -11.38
CA ILE A 188 11.69 22.30 -10.61
C ILE A 188 10.61 22.16 -9.54
N LEU A 189 10.31 23.23 -8.79
CA LEU A 189 9.28 23.20 -7.75
C LEU A 189 7.87 23.03 -8.34
N LEU A 190 7.60 23.64 -9.50
CA LEU A 190 6.32 23.46 -10.22
C LEU A 190 6.18 22.03 -10.76
N SER A 191 7.24 21.46 -11.34
CA SER A 191 7.26 20.07 -11.80
C SER A 191 7.10 19.09 -10.66
N ALA A 192 7.77 19.32 -9.51
CA ALA A 192 7.62 18.51 -8.31
C ALA A 192 6.19 18.55 -7.75
N PHE A 193 5.53 19.71 -7.81
CA PHE A 193 4.12 19.83 -7.46
C PHE A 193 3.21 19.06 -8.41
N SER A 194 3.46 19.15 -9.72
CA SER A 194 2.71 18.41 -10.75
C SER A 194 2.82 16.89 -10.55
N ASP A 195 4.03 16.39 -10.28
CA ASP A 195 4.27 14.96 -9.99
C ASP A 195 3.59 14.51 -8.69
N ALA A 196 3.66 15.31 -7.62
CA ALA A 196 2.96 15.00 -6.38
C ALA A 196 1.44 14.99 -6.57
N TYR A 197 0.91 15.94 -7.35
CA TYR A 197 -0.51 16.03 -7.69
C TYR A 197 -0.99 14.80 -8.49
N GLY A 198 -0.24 14.42 -9.54
CA GLY A 198 -0.54 13.26 -10.37
C GLY A 198 -0.59 11.95 -9.57
N ASN A 199 0.32 11.81 -8.59
CA ASN A 199 0.39 10.66 -7.70
C ASN A 199 -0.57 10.72 -6.50
N LYS A 200 -1.50 11.69 -6.47
CA LYS A 200 -2.49 11.89 -5.38
C LYS A 200 -1.84 12.02 -3.98
N LYS A 201 -0.60 12.52 -3.90
CA LYS A 201 0.07 12.75 -2.61
C LYS A 201 -0.58 13.93 -1.88
N THR A 202 -0.47 13.94 -0.55
CA THR A 202 -1.00 15.04 0.25
C THR A 202 -0.12 16.29 0.19
N GLY A 203 1.19 16.14 -0.04
CA GLY A 203 2.15 17.23 -0.13
C GLY A 203 3.37 16.86 -0.98
N VAL A 204 4.21 17.85 -1.27
CA VAL A 204 5.43 17.72 -2.07
C VAL A 204 6.61 17.45 -1.13
N GLY A 205 7.25 16.28 -1.31
CA GLY A 205 8.41 15.87 -0.53
C GLY A 205 9.73 16.08 -1.24
N VAL A 206 10.82 15.79 -0.53
CA VAL A 206 12.20 15.89 -1.02
C VAL A 206 12.45 14.98 -2.24
N LEU A 207 11.90 13.76 -2.20
CA LEU A 207 11.96 12.77 -3.29
C LEU A 207 11.25 13.21 -4.57
N ASN A 208 10.31 14.15 -4.51
CA ASN A 208 9.68 14.69 -5.72
C ASN A 208 10.59 15.69 -6.42
N VAL A 209 11.47 16.37 -5.70
CA VAL A 209 12.32 17.45 -6.22
C VAL A 209 13.59 16.91 -6.87
N ILE A 210 14.19 15.86 -6.30
CA ILE A 210 15.50 15.33 -6.72
C ILE A 210 15.54 14.92 -8.21
N LEU A 211 14.48 14.28 -8.71
CA LEU A 211 14.38 13.83 -10.10
C LEU A 211 14.39 15.04 -11.07
N PHE A 212 13.67 16.11 -10.73
CA PHE A 212 13.63 17.31 -11.56
C PHE A 212 14.93 18.11 -11.46
N CYS A 213 15.62 18.10 -10.32
CA CYS A 213 16.98 18.67 -10.22
C CYS A 213 17.93 18.03 -11.23
N TYR A 214 17.89 16.70 -11.36
CA TYR A 214 18.66 15.97 -12.37
C TYR A 214 18.23 16.36 -13.80
N GLN A 215 16.93 16.32 -14.11
CA GLN A 215 16.43 16.56 -15.47
C GLN A 215 16.69 17.98 -15.99
N LYS A 216 16.67 18.99 -15.12
CA LYS A 216 16.72 20.41 -15.50
C LYS A 216 18.13 21.01 -15.49
N ASN A 217 19.15 20.28 -15.02
CA ASN A 217 20.50 20.81 -14.91
C ASN A 217 21.52 19.90 -15.62
N PRO A 218 22.09 20.34 -16.76
CA PRO A 218 23.09 19.54 -17.51
C PRO A 218 24.34 19.19 -16.70
N ILE A 219 24.83 20.12 -15.87
CA ILE A 219 26.03 19.90 -15.04
C ILE A 219 25.78 18.77 -14.04
N LEU A 220 24.59 18.72 -13.43
CA LEU A 220 24.23 17.62 -12.53
C LEU A 220 24.12 16.28 -13.27
N GLN A 221 23.69 16.27 -14.53
CA GLN A 221 23.62 15.06 -15.34
C GLN A 221 25.02 14.52 -15.62
N GLU A 222 25.97 15.38 -15.99
CA GLU A 222 27.37 14.99 -16.22
C GLU A 222 28.01 14.39 -14.95
N ILE A 223 27.86 15.07 -13.80
CA ILE A 223 28.41 14.61 -12.52
C ILE A 223 27.83 13.24 -12.13
N LEU A 224 26.52 13.06 -12.28
CA LEU A 224 25.86 11.81 -11.89
C LEU A 224 26.14 10.68 -12.89
N TYR A 225 26.32 11.00 -14.17
CA TYR A 225 26.76 10.05 -15.18
C TYR A 225 28.18 9.53 -14.90
N GLU A 226 29.10 10.40 -14.47
CA GLU A 226 30.46 10.01 -14.03
C GLU A 226 30.43 9.04 -12.83
N LEU A 227 29.37 9.11 -12.02
CA LEU A 227 29.14 8.20 -10.89
C LEU A 227 28.29 6.97 -11.27
N GLU A 228 28.12 6.68 -12.56
CA GLU A 228 27.34 5.56 -13.11
C GLU A 228 25.85 5.56 -12.70
N VAL A 229 25.32 6.74 -12.39
CA VAL A 229 23.92 6.97 -12.05
C VAL A 229 23.17 7.51 -13.27
N SER A 230 22.38 6.64 -13.89
CA SER A 230 21.48 7.04 -14.98
C SER A 230 20.16 7.62 -14.46
N GLN A 231 19.46 8.36 -15.32
CA GLN A 231 18.11 8.88 -15.01
C GLN A 231 17.16 7.77 -14.56
N ASN A 232 17.17 6.62 -15.26
CA ASN A 232 16.29 5.49 -14.97
C ASN A 232 16.57 4.91 -13.58
N LYS A 233 17.84 4.82 -13.18
CA LYS A 233 18.21 4.37 -11.82
C LYS A 233 17.67 5.30 -10.74
N ILE A 234 17.78 6.62 -10.93
CA ILE A 234 17.23 7.60 -9.98
C ILE A 234 15.70 7.47 -9.92
N GLU A 235 15.04 7.37 -11.07
CA GLU A 235 13.58 7.22 -11.12
C GLU A 235 13.11 5.94 -10.42
N ASN A 236 13.75 4.81 -10.69
CA ASN A 236 13.43 3.53 -10.06
C ASN A 236 13.73 3.54 -8.55
N ALA A 237 14.88 4.09 -8.13
CA ALA A 237 15.16 4.26 -6.70
C ALA A 237 14.13 5.17 -6.02
N VAL A 238 13.78 6.32 -6.61
CA VAL A 238 12.72 7.19 -6.07
C VAL A 238 11.40 6.42 -5.97
N LYS A 239 11.04 5.61 -6.97
CA LYS A 239 9.86 4.74 -6.92
C LYS A 239 9.95 3.71 -5.79
N TRP A 240 11.10 3.08 -5.57
CA TRP A 240 11.31 2.16 -4.45
C TRP A 240 10.99 2.81 -3.10
N PHE A 241 11.55 4.00 -2.83
CA PHE A 241 11.24 4.74 -1.60
C PHE A 241 9.75 5.09 -1.50
N ARG A 242 9.11 5.47 -2.60
CA ARG A 242 7.66 5.74 -2.64
C ARG A 242 6.83 4.48 -2.35
N ILE A 243 7.23 3.33 -2.87
CA ILE A 243 6.57 2.04 -2.61
C ILE A 243 6.68 1.70 -1.13
N ASN A 244 7.87 1.83 -0.53
CA ASN A 244 8.07 1.57 0.89
C ASN A 244 7.24 2.53 1.78
N GLU A 245 7.23 3.83 1.48
CA GLU A 245 6.38 4.81 2.16
C GLU A 245 4.90 4.41 2.09
N LYS A 246 4.42 4.05 0.89
CA LYS A 246 3.04 3.65 0.65
C LYS A 246 2.70 2.37 1.42
N MET A 247 3.55 1.34 1.34
CA MET A 247 3.34 0.07 2.04
C MET A 247 3.24 0.27 3.55
N TYR A 248 4.05 1.17 4.14
CA TYR A 248 3.97 1.48 5.56
C TYR A 248 2.64 2.15 5.94
N GLU A 249 2.17 3.13 5.16
CA GLU A 249 0.87 3.77 5.39
C GLU A 249 -0.30 2.79 5.18
N ASP A 250 -0.24 2.00 4.11
CA ASP A 250 -1.22 0.96 3.80
C ASP A 250 -1.28 -0.10 4.91
N TYR A 251 -0.15 -0.46 5.51
CA TYR A 251 -0.09 -1.39 6.64
C TYR A 251 -0.73 -0.79 7.91
N LYS A 252 -0.54 0.51 8.18
CA LYS A 252 -1.21 1.18 9.30
C LYS A 252 -2.72 1.18 9.13
N ILE A 253 -3.20 1.47 7.92
CA ILE A 253 -4.63 1.43 7.58
C ILE A 253 -5.14 0.01 7.73
N PHE A 254 -4.43 -0.96 7.16
CA PHE A 254 -4.72 -2.37 7.26
C PHE A 254 -4.91 -2.82 8.72
N LYS A 255 -3.96 -2.53 9.61
CA LYS A 255 -4.01 -2.92 11.03
C LYS A 255 -5.21 -2.32 11.77
N LYS A 256 -5.62 -1.10 11.40
CA LYS A 256 -6.82 -0.46 11.97
C LYS A 256 -8.10 -1.16 11.49
N MET A 257 -8.21 -1.40 10.18
CA MET A 257 -9.39 -2.02 9.57
C MET A 257 -9.54 -3.50 9.94
N ALA A 258 -8.42 -4.22 10.02
CA ALA A 258 -8.37 -5.62 10.44
C ALA A 258 -8.98 -5.82 11.84
N ARG A 259 -8.77 -4.89 12.78
CA ARG A 259 -9.40 -4.94 14.12
C ARG A 259 -10.93 -4.85 14.07
N LEU A 260 -11.47 -4.16 13.08
CA LEU A 260 -12.92 -3.99 12.90
C LEU A 260 -13.56 -5.19 12.20
N LYS A 261 -12.77 -6.07 11.55
CA LYS A 261 -13.32 -7.27 10.92
C LYS A 261 -13.64 -8.32 11.98
N PRO A 262 -14.77 -9.04 11.87
CA PRO A 262 -15.08 -10.14 12.79
C PRO A 262 -13.99 -11.22 12.72
N GLY A 263 -13.73 -11.90 13.83
CA GLY A 263 -12.80 -13.04 13.89
C GLY A 263 -13.46 -14.39 13.61
N ASN A 264 -14.79 -14.39 13.58
CA ASN A 264 -15.62 -15.59 13.47
C ASN A 264 -16.28 -15.65 12.10
N ASN A 265 -16.95 -16.78 11.84
CA ASN A 265 -17.52 -17.06 10.53
C ASN A 265 -18.74 -16.23 10.14
N MET A 266 -19.21 -15.42 11.08
CA MET A 266 -20.38 -14.56 10.92
C MET A 266 -19.97 -13.17 10.42
N ASN A 267 -20.77 -12.60 9.51
CA ASN A 267 -20.57 -11.24 9.04
C ASN A 267 -20.97 -10.21 10.11
N ARG A 268 -20.55 -8.95 9.95
CA ARG A 268 -20.83 -7.87 10.92
C ARG A 268 -22.32 -7.63 11.14
N SER A 269 -23.13 -7.86 10.11
CA SER A 269 -24.58 -7.66 10.15
C SER A 269 -25.37 -8.86 10.66
N TYR A 270 -24.69 -9.95 11.11
CA TYR A 270 -25.32 -11.18 11.61
C TYR A 270 -26.35 -11.79 10.64
N THR A 271 -26.21 -11.51 9.34
CA THR A 271 -27.12 -11.99 8.27
C THR A 271 -26.64 -13.31 7.67
N ALA A 272 -25.37 -13.65 7.88
CA ALA A 272 -24.77 -14.86 7.36
C ALA A 272 -25.21 -16.09 8.16
N ILE A 273 -25.50 -17.17 7.45
CA ILE A 273 -25.85 -18.47 8.03
C ILE A 273 -24.55 -19.25 8.26
N ALA A 274 -24.51 -20.09 9.29
CA ALA A 274 -23.37 -20.97 9.57
C ALA A 274 -23.12 -21.95 8.40
N THR A 275 -21.85 -22.15 8.05
CA THR A 275 -21.41 -22.99 6.92
C THR A 275 -20.42 -24.06 7.37
N PRO A 276 -20.86 -25.06 8.17
CA PRO A 276 -19.97 -26.02 8.79
C PRO A 276 -19.21 -26.90 7.78
N THR A 277 -19.84 -27.27 6.66
CA THR A 277 -19.21 -28.10 5.63
C THR A 277 -18.16 -27.30 4.87
N VAL A 278 -18.49 -26.06 4.50
CA VAL A 278 -17.53 -25.14 3.88
C VAL A 278 -16.32 -24.97 4.77
N ASP A 279 -16.52 -24.62 6.05
CA ASP A 279 -15.43 -24.34 6.99
C ASP A 279 -14.52 -25.57 7.24
N TYR A 280 -15.06 -26.79 7.09
CA TYR A 280 -14.28 -28.02 7.19
C TYR A 280 -13.41 -28.28 5.96
N PHE A 281 -13.93 -28.08 4.74
CA PHE A 281 -13.23 -28.39 3.49
C PHE A 281 -12.46 -27.21 2.89
N SER A 282 -12.43 -26.06 3.57
CA SER A 282 -11.85 -24.84 3.04
C SER A 282 -10.96 -24.09 4.03
N ARG A 283 -10.30 -23.05 3.54
CA ARG A 283 -9.49 -22.11 4.32
C ARG A 283 -10.01 -20.71 4.10
N ASP A 284 -10.32 -20.00 5.19
CA ASP A 284 -10.77 -18.61 5.11
C ASP A 284 -9.57 -17.67 4.88
N MET A 285 -9.37 -17.26 3.62
CA MET A 285 -8.32 -16.34 3.23
C MET A 285 -8.54 -14.95 3.82
N THR A 286 -9.77 -14.53 4.07
CA THR A 286 -10.03 -13.21 4.68
C THR A 286 -9.58 -13.16 6.14
N VAL A 287 -9.79 -14.26 6.87
CA VAL A 287 -9.29 -14.42 8.24
C VAL A 287 -7.77 -14.53 8.27
N MET A 288 -7.16 -15.30 7.35
CA MET A 288 -5.70 -15.36 7.22
C MET A 288 -5.09 -13.99 6.89
N ALA A 289 -5.70 -13.26 5.94
CA ALA A 289 -5.30 -11.90 5.61
C ALA A 289 -5.35 -11.00 6.85
N LYS A 290 -6.46 -11.01 7.60
CA LYS A 290 -6.66 -10.22 8.83
C LYS A 290 -5.52 -10.39 9.84
N TYR A 291 -5.01 -11.62 10.01
CA TYR A 291 -3.90 -11.92 10.90
C TYR A 291 -2.51 -11.64 10.30
N GLY A 292 -2.44 -11.21 9.05
CA GLY A 292 -1.20 -10.83 8.37
C GLY A 292 -0.42 -12.01 7.79
N TYR A 293 -1.09 -13.13 7.50
CA TYR A 293 -0.42 -14.30 6.89
C TYR A 293 -0.01 -14.07 5.43
N TYR A 294 -0.64 -13.14 4.73
CA TYR A 294 -0.33 -12.84 3.33
C TYR A 294 0.54 -11.60 3.18
N GLU A 295 1.45 -11.66 2.21
CA GLU A 295 2.32 -10.54 1.80
C GLU A 295 1.56 -9.51 0.97
N ALA A 296 2.02 -8.26 0.98
CA ALA A 296 1.40 -7.22 0.14
C ALA A 296 1.52 -7.56 -1.35
N CYS A 297 0.42 -7.46 -2.08
CA CYS A 297 0.43 -7.63 -3.53
C CYS A 297 0.92 -6.32 -4.19
N VAL A 298 2.09 -6.38 -4.84
CA VAL A 298 2.74 -5.24 -5.52
C VAL A 298 2.67 -5.47 -7.03
N ALA A 299 2.57 -4.40 -7.83
CA ALA A 299 2.60 -4.47 -9.30
C ALA A 299 1.52 -5.38 -9.95
N ARG A 300 0.33 -5.51 -9.34
CA ARG A 300 -0.82 -6.28 -9.87
C ARG A 300 -2.14 -5.50 -9.85
N ASP A 301 -2.04 -4.17 -9.90
CA ASP A 301 -3.20 -3.28 -9.84
C ASP A 301 -4.12 -3.42 -11.07
N LYS A 302 -3.57 -3.82 -12.23
CA LYS A 302 -4.33 -3.99 -13.47
C LYS A 302 -5.26 -5.20 -13.39
N GLU A 303 -4.72 -6.34 -12.95
CA GLU A 303 -5.45 -7.60 -12.80
C GLU A 303 -6.48 -7.50 -11.69
N LEU A 304 -6.13 -6.91 -10.53
CA LEU A 304 -7.09 -6.66 -9.45
C LEU A 304 -8.25 -5.76 -9.91
N ARG A 305 -7.97 -4.74 -10.72
CA ARG A 305 -9.01 -3.88 -11.29
C ARG A 305 -9.92 -4.65 -12.25
N GLN A 306 -9.36 -5.49 -13.11
CA GLN A 306 -10.16 -6.34 -14.01
C GLN A 306 -11.04 -7.33 -13.24
N VAL A 307 -10.56 -7.86 -12.11
CA VAL A 307 -11.38 -8.69 -11.21
C VAL A 307 -12.58 -7.90 -10.67
N PHE A 308 -12.36 -6.67 -10.20
CA PHE A 308 -13.45 -5.81 -9.73
C PHE A 308 -14.43 -5.45 -10.84
N GLU A 309 -13.94 -5.02 -12.00
CA GLU A 309 -14.76 -4.68 -13.17
C GLU A 309 -15.60 -5.86 -13.65
N SER A 310 -15.03 -7.08 -13.64
CA SER A 310 -15.75 -8.30 -14.02
C SER A 310 -16.92 -8.60 -13.10
N PHE A 311 -16.69 -8.54 -11.78
CA PHE A 311 -17.75 -8.77 -10.81
C PHE A 311 -18.80 -7.64 -10.81
N GLU A 312 -18.41 -6.37 -11.00
CA GLU A 312 -19.34 -5.25 -11.17
C GLU A 312 -20.17 -5.38 -12.44
N GLY A 313 -19.60 -5.96 -13.51
CA GLY A 313 -20.27 -6.29 -14.76
C GLY A 313 -21.25 -7.45 -14.67
N GLY A 314 -21.51 -8.00 -13.47
CA GLY A 314 -22.47 -9.07 -13.23
C GLY A 314 -21.95 -10.48 -13.52
N GLN A 315 -20.64 -10.64 -13.77
CA GLN A 315 -20.04 -11.96 -13.92
C GLN A 315 -19.89 -12.62 -12.55
N SER A 316 -20.42 -13.83 -12.40
CA SER A 316 -20.34 -14.63 -11.17
C SER A 316 -19.04 -15.42 -11.06
N GLY A 317 -18.46 -15.84 -12.19
CA GLY A 317 -17.23 -16.62 -12.27
C GLY A 317 -16.10 -15.88 -12.97
N ILE A 318 -14.90 -15.89 -12.39
CA ILE A 318 -13.69 -15.34 -13.01
C ILE A 318 -12.59 -16.40 -12.99
N LEU A 319 -11.89 -16.53 -14.11
CA LEU A 319 -10.81 -17.47 -14.30
C LEU A 319 -9.49 -16.74 -14.56
N LEU A 320 -8.53 -16.90 -13.65
CA LEU A 320 -7.15 -16.41 -13.79
C LEU A 320 -6.33 -17.40 -14.62
N VAL A 321 -6.04 -17.05 -15.87
CA VAL A 321 -5.29 -17.88 -16.83
C VAL A 321 -3.86 -17.36 -16.93
N GLY A 322 -2.85 -18.23 -16.94
CA GLY A 322 -1.46 -17.80 -17.14
C GLY A 322 -0.46 -18.94 -16.93
N HIS A 323 0.84 -18.68 -17.06
CA HIS A 323 1.85 -19.72 -16.81
C HIS A 323 1.99 -20.05 -15.30
N PRO A 324 2.44 -21.28 -14.95
CA PRO A 324 2.62 -21.69 -13.56
C PRO A 324 3.72 -20.86 -12.88
N GLY A 325 3.41 -20.12 -11.82
CA GLY A 325 4.39 -19.23 -11.20
C GLY A 325 4.40 -17.80 -11.77
N CYS A 326 3.34 -17.37 -12.45
CA CYS A 326 3.07 -15.94 -12.70
C CYS A 326 2.44 -15.21 -11.50
N GLY A 327 2.29 -15.86 -10.34
CA GLY A 327 1.76 -15.23 -9.13
C GLY A 327 0.23 -15.07 -9.10
N LYS A 328 -0.52 -15.99 -9.71
CA LYS A 328 -2.01 -15.98 -9.68
C LYS A 328 -2.56 -16.00 -8.27
N LYS A 329 -1.98 -16.85 -7.40
CA LYS A 329 -2.33 -16.91 -5.97
C LYS A 329 -2.10 -15.57 -5.27
N SER A 330 -0.99 -14.87 -5.58
CA SER A 330 -0.70 -13.54 -5.05
C SER A 330 -1.78 -12.49 -5.38
N ILE A 331 -2.47 -12.61 -6.52
CA ILE A 331 -3.58 -11.72 -6.88
C ILE A 331 -4.77 -11.97 -5.95
N VAL A 332 -5.08 -13.23 -5.67
CA VAL A 332 -6.17 -13.64 -4.76
C VAL A 332 -5.86 -13.27 -3.30
N GLU A 333 -4.61 -13.44 -2.88
CA GLU A 333 -4.13 -12.96 -1.57
C GLU A 333 -4.23 -11.43 -1.45
N GLY A 334 -3.87 -10.70 -2.51
CA GLY A 334 -4.03 -9.26 -2.61
C GLY A 334 -5.49 -8.83 -2.51
N LEU A 335 -6.40 -9.56 -3.16
CA LEU A 335 -7.84 -9.34 -3.03
C LEU A 335 -8.30 -9.54 -1.58
N ALA A 336 -7.85 -10.60 -0.91
CA ALA A 336 -8.18 -10.84 0.51
C ALA A 336 -7.75 -9.66 1.40
N GLN A 337 -6.56 -9.11 1.16
CA GLN A 337 -6.07 -7.93 1.88
C GLN A 337 -6.92 -6.69 1.62
N LEU A 338 -7.32 -6.44 0.37
CA LEU A 338 -8.20 -5.32 0.02
C LEU A 338 -9.58 -5.47 0.66
N MET A 339 -10.12 -6.70 0.73
CA MET A 339 -11.38 -7.00 1.42
C MET A 339 -11.29 -6.70 2.92
N VAL A 340 -10.14 -6.96 3.56
CA VAL A 340 -9.89 -6.59 4.96
C VAL A 340 -9.81 -5.07 5.14
N LYS A 341 -9.20 -4.36 4.19
CA LYS A 341 -9.13 -2.88 4.18
C LYS A 341 -10.45 -2.19 3.85
N GLU A 342 -11.47 -2.92 3.38
CA GLU A 342 -12.70 -2.37 2.79
C GLU A 342 -12.45 -1.49 1.55
N GLU A 343 -11.32 -1.69 0.88
CA GLU A 343 -10.92 -1.04 -0.38
C GLU A 343 -11.41 -1.84 -1.59
N VAL A 344 -12.64 -2.36 -1.48
CA VAL A 344 -13.32 -3.13 -2.52
C VAL A 344 -14.68 -2.49 -2.82
N PRO A 345 -15.25 -2.75 -4.01
CA PRO A 345 -16.63 -2.39 -4.34
C PRO A 345 -17.63 -2.77 -3.24
N SER A 346 -18.72 -2.01 -3.12
CA SER A 346 -19.71 -2.17 -2.04
C SER A 346 -20.27 -3.59 -1.93
N PHE A 347 -20.46 -4.29 -3.05
CA PHE A 347 -20.98 -5.66 -3.05
C PHE A 347 -19.99 -6.68 -2.48
N LEU A 348 -18.67 -6.44 -2.51
CA LEU A 348 -17.65 -7.31 -1.91
C LEU A 348 -17.41 -7.03 -0.43
N LYS A 349 -17.94 -5.92 0.08
CA LYS A 349 -17.81 -5.56 1.50
C LYS A 349 -18.55 -6.56 2.37
N ASP A 350 -17.99 -6.81 3.55
CA ASP A 350 -18.49 -7.78 4.53
C ASP A 350 -18.68 -9.23 4.01
N LYS A 351 -18.14 -9.56 2.83
CA LYS A 351 -17.98 -10.94 2.34
C LYS A 351 -16.67 -11.57 2.85
N ARG A 352 -16.62 -12.89 2.83
CA ARG A 352 -15.45 -13.73 3.05
C ARG A 352 -14.97 -14.32 1.73
N LEU A 353 -13.65 -14.36 1.55
CA LEU A 353 -12.96 -15.11 0.50
C LEU A 353 -12.47 -16.43 1.08
N VAL A 354 -12.87 -17.53 0.47
CA VAL A 354 -12.69 -18.89 0.99
C VAL A 354 -12.05 -19.78 -0.07
N GLU A 355 -10.89 -20.34 0.23
CA GLU A 355 -10.14 -21.27 -0.64
C GLU A 355 -10.58 -22.71 -0.39
N LEU A 356 -11.11 -23.37 -1.42
CA LEU A 356 -11.52 -24.78 -1.35
C LEU A 356 -10.30 -25.71 -1.46
N ASP A 357 -10.14 -26.60 -0.47
CA ASP A 357 -9.07 -27.62 -0.49
C ASP A 357 -9.58 -28.88 -1.22
N ILE A 358 -9.33 -28.95 -2.52
CA ILE A 358 -9.76 -30.08 -3.38
C ILE A 358 -9.18 -31.40 -2.85
N SER A 359 -7.93 -31.37 -2.36
CA SER A 359 -7.26 -32.57 -1.83
C SER A 359 -8.02 -33.14 -0.63
N ARG A 360 -8.50 -32.27 0.27
CA ARG A 360 -9.30 -32.67 1.44
C ARG A 360 -10.70 -33.15 1.05
N LEU A 361 -11.28 -32.58 -0.02
CA LEU A 361 -12.60 -32.96 -0.52
C LEU A 361 -12.61 -34.40 -1.06
N VAL A 362 -11.58 -34.76 -1.84
CA VAL A 362 -11.44 -36.07 -2.51
C VAL A 362 -10.81 -37.14 -1.61
N SER A 363 -9.98 -36.75 -0.63
CA SER A 363 -9.31 -37.70 0.27
C SER A 363 -10.31 -38.57 1.05
N GLY A 364 -10.13 -39.90 0.92
CA GLY A 364 -10.90 -40.90 1.66
C GLY A 364 -12.38 -40.99 1.26
N ALA A 365 -12.76 -40.46 0.10
CA ALA A 365 -14.13 -40.48 -0.41
C ALA A 365 -14.22 -41.16 -1.78
N SER A 366 -15.35 -41.82 -2.05
CA SER A 366 -15.67 -42.24 -3.41
C SER A 366 -16.00 -41.03 -4.29
N PRO A 367 -15.90 -41.14 -5.63
CA PRO A 367 -16.24 -40.03 -6.53
C PRO A 367 -17.65 -39.46 -6.30
N ILE A 368 -18.62 -40.35 -6.05
CA ILE A 368 -20.01 -39.97 -5.73
C ILE A 368 -20.09 -39.16 -4.43
N GLN A 369 -19.40 -39.61 -3.37
CA GLN A 369 -19.38 -38.88 -2.10
C GLN A 369 -18.70 -37.50 -2.23
N ALA A 370 -17.68 -37.37 -3.08
CA ALA A 370 -17.04 -36.10 -3.37
C ALA A 370 -18.02 -35.13 -4.07
N GLN A 371 -18.85 -35.62 -4.98
CA GLN A 371 -19.91 -34.84 -5.62
C GLN A 371 -20.99 -34.38 -4.64
N GLU A 372 -21.47 -35.27 -3.76
CA GLU A 372 -22.41 -34.90 -2.70
C GLU A 372 -21.86 -33.84 -1.75
N ARG A 373 -20.57 -33.95 -1.39
CA ARG A 373 -19.88 -32.93 -0.58
C ARG A 373 -19.82 -31.59 -1.31
N MET A 374 -19.47 -31.58 -2.59
CA MET A 374 -19.42 -30.33 -3.39
C MET A 374 -20.79 -29.68 -3.52
N LEU A 375 -21.85 -30.45 -3.76
CA LEU A 375 -23.23 -29.95 -3.78
C LEU A 375 -23.62 -29.32 -2.44
N THR A 376 -23.25 -29.98 -1.32
CA THR A 376 -23.51 -29.46 0.02
C THR A 376 -22.78 -28.13 0.27
N ILE A 377 -21.51 -28.04 -0.12
CA ILE A 377 -20.69 -26.82 -0.05
C ILE A 377 -21.35 -25.68 -0.84
N ILE A 378 -21.77 -25.94 -2.09
CA ILE A 378 -22.41 -24.92 -2.93
C ILE A 378 -23.73 -24.46 -2.31
N ASN A 379 -24.55 -25.37 -1.80
CA ASN A 379 -25.81 -25.04 -1.14
C ASN A 379 -25.59 -24.17 0.12
N GLU A 380 -24.57 -24.48 0.93
CA GLU A 380 -24.20 -23.64 2.08
C GLU A 380 -23.76 -22.23 1.66
N ILE A 381 -22.94 -22.13 0.60
CA ILE A 381 -22.48 -20.85 0.04
C ILE A 381 -23.68 -20.01 -0.45
N GLN A 382 -24.58 -20.62 -1.23
CA GLN A 382 -25.78 -19.95 -1.77
C GLN A 382 -26.71 -19.43 -0.65
N ARG A 383 -26.86 -20.20 0.43
CA ARG A 383 -27.65 -19.79 1.60
C ARG A 383 -27.00 -18.66 2.37
N SER A 384 -25.68 -18.72 2.57
CA SER A 384 -24.96 -17.72 3.37
C SER A 384 -24.78 -16.38 2.66
N LYS A 385 -24.70 -16.37 1.31
CA LYS A 385 -24.61 -15.18 0.42
C LYS A 385 -23.45 -14.21 0.71
N ASN A 386 -22.60 -14.51 1.68
CA ASN A 386 -21.45 -13.70 2.07
C ASN A 386 -20.12 -14.34 1.64
N ILE A 387 -20.12 -15.39 0.82
CA ILE A 387 -18.91 -16.16 0.48
C ILE A 387 -18.54 -15.95 -0.99
N ILE A 388 -17.25 -15.75 -1.23
CA ILE A 388 -16.59 -15.83 -2.54
C ILE A 388 -15.72 -17.07 -2.50
N LEU A 389 -16.00 -18.02 -3.39
CA LEU A 389 -15.26 -19.26 -3.49
C LEU A 389 -13.99 -19.03 -4.31
N TYR A 390 -12.84 -19.50 -3.83
CA TYR A 390 -11.61 -19.59 -4.59
C TYR A 390 -11.22 -21.05 -4.78
N ILE A 391 -10.92 -21.42 -6.03
CA ILE A 391 -10.46 -22.76 -6.41
C ILE A 391 -9.09 -22.61 -7.06
N GLU A 392 -8.05 -23.07 -6.36
CA GLU A 392 -6.71 -23.15 -6.92
C GLU A 392 -6.60 -24.37 -7.84
N ASN A 393 -6.07 -24.14 -9.06
CA ASN A 393 -5.86 -25.16 -10.09
C ASN A 393 -7.14 -25.95 -10.38
N ILE A 394 -8.11 -25.26 -10.98
CA ILE A 394 -9.44 -25.83 -11.28
C ILE A 394 -9.37 -27.10 -12.13
N GLU A 395 -8.29 -27.30 -12.89
CA GLU A 395 -8.03 -28.55 -13.62
C GLU A 395 -8.02 -29.80 -12.72
N ASN A 396 -7.73 -29.66 -11.42
CA ASN A 396 -7.79 -30.77 -10.47
C ASN A 396 -9.21 -31.29 -10.26
N ILE A 397 -10.22 -30.42 -10.40
CA ILE A 397 -11.64 -30.80 -10.36
C ILE A 397 -12.06 -31.50 -11.66
N MET A 398 -11.31 -31.29 -12.74
CA MET A 398 -11.64 -31.73 -14.09
C MET A 398 -11.02 -33.08 -14.49
N GLY A 399 -10.34 -33.76 -13.57
CA GLY A 399 -9.92 -35.15 -13.77
C GLY A 399 -8.43 -35.40 -14.05
N ILE A 400 -7.50 -34.64 -13.46
CA ILE A 400 -6.06 -34.99 -13.50
C ILE A 400 -5.65 -35.92 -12.33
N SER A 401 -6.50 -36.10 -11.31
CA SER A 401 -6.19 -36.97 -10.17
C SER A 401 -6.76 -38.39 -10.36
N ALA A 402 -5.87 -39.30 -10.72
CA ALA A 402 -5.99 -40.77 -10.69
C ALA A 402 -6.74 -41.44 -11.85
N GLY A 403 -6.03 -41.65 -12.97
CA GLY A 403 -5.83 -42.94 -13.68
C GLY A 403 -7.00 -43.89 -14.03
N ASN A 404 -8.24 -43.57 -13.66
CA ASN A 404 -9.42 -44.42 -13.81
C ASN A 404 -10.49 -43.62 -14.57
N GLU A 405 -11.18 -44.29 -15.48
CA GLU A 405 -12.14 -43.75 -16.45
C GLU A 405 -13.44 -43.19 -15.82
N GLU A 406 -13.58 -43.23 -14.48
CA GLU A 406 -14.71 -42.65 -13.74
C GLU A 406 -14.39 -41.23 -13.27
N SER A 407 -14.14 -40.32 -14.22
CA SER A 407 -13.79 -38.93 -13.88
C SER A 407 -14.96 -38.17 -13.28
N LEU A 408 -14.74 -37.62 -12.09
CA LEU A 408 -15.60 -36.67 -11.37
C LEU A 408 -16.19 -35.58 -12.28
N GLU A 409 -17.51 -35.53 -12.46
CA GLU A 409 -18.22 -34.44 -13.19
C GLU A 409 -18.51 -33.20 -12.32
N LEU A 410 -17.62 -32.88 -11.38
CA LEU A 410 -17.75 -31.73 -10.49
C LEU A 410 -17.76 -30.38 -11.24
N SER A 411 -17.16 -30.33 -12.43
CA SER A 411 -17.12 -29.12 -13.26
C SER A 411 -18.49 -28.72 -13.80
N GLU A 412 -19.39 -29.67 -14.07
CA GLU A 412 -20.72 -29.37 -14.60
C GLU A 412 -21.63 -28.77 -13.53
N VAL A 413 -21.58 -29.34 -12.32
CA VAL A 413 -22.26 -28.78 -11.14
C VAL A 413 -21.83 -27.34 -10.88
N LEU A 414 -20.53 -27.06 -11.01
CA LEU A 414 -20.01 -25.70 -10.86
C LEU A 414 -20.49 -24.78 -12.00
N ALA A 415 -20.51 -25.25 -13.24
CA ALA A 415 -20.99 -24.46 -14.37
C ALA A 415 -22.50 -24.12 -14.25
N GLU A 416 -23.33 -25.08 -13.85
CA GLU A 416 -24.78 -24.87 -13.63
C GLU A 416 -25.03 -23.81 -12.53
N THR A 417 -24.28 -23.90 -11.44
CA THR A 417 -24.46 -22.99 -10.29
C THR A 417 -23.96 -21.58 -10.57
N LEU A 418 -22.93 -21.45 -11.42
CA LEU A 418 -22.44 -20.16 -11.90
C LEU A 418 -23.36 -19.51 -12.92
N SER A 419 -23.99 -20.29 -13.81
CA SER A 419 -24.92 -19.75 -14.82
C SER A 419 -26.17 -19.16 -14.18
N ARG A 420 -26.61 -19.75 -13.06
CA ARG A 420 -27.70 -19.23 -12.21
C ARG A 420 -27.29 -18.03 -11.35
N GLN A 421 -26.03 -17.60 -11.40
CA GLN A 421 -25.45 -16.52 -10.59
C GLN A 421 -25.69 -16.69 -9.08
N GLY A 422 -25.76 -17.93 -8.59
CA GLY A 422 -26.04 -18.22 -7.19
C GLY A 422 -24.85 -17.99 -6.26
N ILE A 423 -23.63 -17.99 -6.81
CA ILE A 423 -22.37 -17.90 -6.07
C ILE A 423 -21.37 -17.01 -6.82
N TYR A 424 -20.39 -16.44 -6.11
CA TYR A 424 -19.21 -15.81 -6.72
C TYR A 424 -18.02 -16.76 -6.64
N CYS A 425 -17.33 -16.99 -7.75
CA CYS A 425 -16.20 -17.91 -7.84
C CYS A 425 -15.00 -17.28 -8.54
N LEU A 426 -13.83 -17.42 -7.93
CA LEU A 426 -12.53 -17.18 -8.52
C LEU A 426 -11.84 -18.53 -8.74
N ALA A 427 -11.28 -18.74 -9.91
CA ALA A 427 -10.53 -19.94 -10.22
C ALA A 427 -9.19 -19.58 -10.85
N SER A 428 -8.18 -20.43 -10.70
CA SER A 428 -6.92 -20.30 -11.44
C SER A 428 -6.59 -21.55 -12.23
N ILE A 429 -6.05 -21.39 -13.44
CA ILE A 429 -5.65 -22.49 -14.32
C ILE A 429 -4.39 -22.15 -15.12
N SER A 430 -3.51 -23.12 -15.37
CA SER A 430 -2.38 -22.91 -16.27
C SER A 430 -2.82 -22.71 -17.73
N ILE A 431 -2.09 -21.95 -18.54
CA ILE A 431 -2.46 -21.74 -19.95
C ILE A 431 -2.48 -23.06 -20.75
N GLU A 432 -1.54 -23.96 -20.45
CA GLU A 432 -1.47 -25.28 -21.09
C GLU A 432 -2.66 -26.16 -20.69
N ASN A 433 -3.06 -26.13 -19.41
CA ASN A 433 -4.19 -26.89 -18.92
C ASN A 433 -5.52 -26.27 -19.35
N TYR A 434 -5.57 -24.95 -19.56
CA TYR A 434 -6.72 -24.26 -20.10
C TYR A 434 -7.11 -24.85 -21.46
N SER A 435 -6.16 -24.89 -22.40
CA SER A 435 -6.44 -25.45 -23.74
C SER A 435 -6.70 -26.95 -23.74
N LYS A 436 -6.07 -27.72 -22.84
CA LYS A 436 -6.26 -29.17 -22.80
C LYS A 436 -7.57 -29.61 -22.14
N TYR A 437 -7.96 -28.96 -21.04
CA TYR A 437 -8.99 -29.50 -20.15
C TYR A 437 -10.23 -28.62 -20.03
N LEU A 438 -10.14 -27.32 -20.30
CA LEU A 438 -11.20 -26.36 -20.06
C LEU A 438 -11.79 -25.75 -21.34
N GLU A 439 -10.98 -25.59 -22.39
CA GLU A 439 -11.42 -25.08 -23.68
C GLU A 439 -12.53 -25.95 -24.28
N GLY A 440 -13.66 -25.32 -24.62
CA GLY A 440 -14.83 -26.00 -25.19
C GLY A 440 -15.81 -26.61 -24.17
N LYS A 441 -15.52 -26.56 -22.86
CA LYS A 441 -16.45 -27.04 -21.83
C LYS A 441 -17.41 -25.95 -21.34
N ALA A 442 -18.54 -26.35 -20.74
CA ALA A 442 -19.54 -25.42 -20.21
C ALA A 442 -18.95 -24.39 -19.23
N LEU A 443 -17.96 -24.79 -18.44
CA LEU A 443 -17.32 -23.92 -17.45
C LEU A 443 -16.56 -22.74 -18.10
N SER A 444 -15.91 -22.93 -19.25
CA SER A 444 -15.20 -21.83 -19.95
C SER A 444 -16.16 -20.82 -20.56
N GLN A 445 -17.40 -21.22 -20.83
CA GLN A 445 -18.43 -20.35 -21.40
C GLN A 445 -19.08 -19.45 -20.35
N VAL A 446 -19.09 -19.89 -19.08
CA VAL A 446 -19.74 -19.17 -17.97
C VAL A 446 -18.74 -18.29 -17.19
N MET A 447 -17.45 -18.65 -17.16
CA MET A 447 -16.42 -17.87 -16.46
C MET A 447 -15.78 -16.82 -17.37
N ASN A 448 -15.62 -15.60 -16.85
CA ASN A 448 -14.85 -14.55 -17.52
C ASN A 448 -13.34 -14.79 -17.35
N THR A 449 -12.57 -14.78 -18.44
CA THR A 449 -11.14 -15.07 -18.40
C THR A 449 -10.31 -13.79 -18.21
N ILE A 450 -9.37 -13.84 -17.28
CA ILE A 450 -8.38 -12.77 -17.04
C ILE A 450 -6.99 -13.35 -17.24
N ASN A 451 -6.26 -12.81 -18.20
CA ASN A 451 -4.92 -13.25 -18.53
C ASN A 451 -3.90 -12.62 -17.57
N VAL A 452 -3.19 -13.47 -16.83
CA VAL A 452 -2.11 -13.10 -15.91
C VAL A 452 -0.78 -13.33 -16.59
N VAL A 453 -0.18 -12.24 -17.03
CA VAL A 453 1.13 -12.22 -17.71
C VAL A 453 2.26 -12.16 -16.68
N GLU A 454 3.43 -12.62 -17.05
CA GLU A 454 4.66 -12.42 -16.27
C GLU A 454 4.97 -10.91 -16.14
N PRO A 455 5.43 -10.42 -14.98
CA PRO A 455 5.79 -9.03 -14.79
C PRO A 455 6.95 -8.63 -15.71
N GLU A 456 6.90 -7.39 -16.20
CA GLU A 456 8.05 -6.80 -16.88
C GLU A 456 9.23 -6.65 -15.92
N LEU A 457 10.44 -6.43 -16.46
CA LEU A 457 11.67 -6.33 -15.66
C LEU A 457 11.54 -5.31 -14.51
N ASN A 458 11.00 -4.12 -14.79
CA ASN A 458 10.80 -3.09 -13.77
C ASN A 458 9.76 -3.52 -12.71
N ASP A 459 8.66 -4.13 -13.13
CA ASP A 459 7.64 -4.63 -12.19
C ASP A 459 8.23 -5.72 -11.30
N ALA A 460 9.03 -6.64 -11.86
CA ALA A 460 9.75 -7.68 -11.12
C ALA A 460 10.74 -7.10 -10.09
N VAL A 461 11.48 -6.05 -10.46
CA VAL A 461 12.34 -5.30 -9.52
C VAL A 461 11.50 -4.73 -8.39
N TYR A 462 10.37 -4.06 -8.68
CA TYR A 462 9.48 -3.52 -7.65
C TYR A 462 8.91 -4.60 -6.73
N MET A 463 8.62 -5.79 -7.26
CA MET A 463 8.20 -6.92 -6.44
C MET A 463 9.28 -7.34 -5.45
N LEU A 464 10.54 -7.46 -5.89
CA LEU A 464 11.65 -7.80 -5.01
C LEU A 464 11.89 -6.69 -3.97
N GLU A 465 11.93 -5.44 -4.41
CA GLU A 465 12.09 -4.25 -3.56
C GLU A 465 11.13 -4.21 -2.36
N SER A 466 9.89 -4.65 -2.56
CA SER A 466 8.87 -4.73 -1.51
C SER A 466 9.24 -5.69 -0.36
N LYS A 467 10.09 -6.69 -0.64
CA LYS A 467 10.53 -7.72 0.31
C LYS A 467 11.86 -7.39 0.96
N ILE A 468 12.65 -6.50 0.36
CA ILE A 468 14.01 -6.22 0.79
C ILE A 468 14.05 -5.71 2.22
N SER A 469 13.12 -4.84 2.61
CA SER A 469 13.05 -4.35 3.99
C SER A 469 12.95 -5.49 5.02
N TRP A 470 12.26 -6.58 4.69
CA TRP A 470 12.18 -7.76 5.55
C TRP A 470 13.47 -8.60 5.51
N LEU A 471 14.06 -8.77 4.32
CA LEU A 471 15.33 -9.50 4.15
C LEU A 471 16.50 -8.80 4.86
N GLU A 472 16.62 -7.48 4.72
CA GLU A 472 17.63 -6.65 5.39
C GLU A 472 17.54 -6.82 6.91
N ASN A 473 16.32 -6.81 7.47
CA ASN A 473 16.10 -7.02 8.89
C ASN A 473 16.40 -8.46 9.34
N LYS A 474 16.07 -9.46 8.51
CA LYS A 474 16.30 -10.88 8.82
C LYS A 474 17.78 -11.25 8.82
N TYR A 475 18.54 -10.75 7.84
CA TYR A 475 19.93 -11.14 7.62
C TYR A 475 20.94 -10.09 8.11
N GLY A 476 20.50 -8.88 8.47
CA GLY A 476 21.39 -7.81 8.93
C GLY A 476 22.28 -7.24 7.82
N VAL A 477 21.85 -7.36 6.56
CA VAL A 477 22.58 -6.86 5.37
C VAL A 477 21.85 -5.69 4.74
N TYR A 478 22.53 -4.94 3.88
CA TYR A 478 21.93 -3.85 3.10
C TYR A 478 22.03 -4.17 1.62
N PHE A 479 20.92 -4.08 0.88
CA PHE A 479 20.92 -4.36 -0.55
C PHE A 479 20.95 -3.06 -1.37
N ASP A 480 21.88 -3.00 -2.31
CA ASP A 480 21.96 -1.93 -3.30
C ASP A 480 21.01 -2.20 -4.49
N TYR A 481 20.56 -1.12 -5.12
CA TYR A 481 19.65 -1.15 -6.27
C TYR A 481 20.25 -1.91 -7.47
N ASN A 482 21.54 -1.73 -7.75
CA ASN A 482 22.19 -2.35 -8.90
C ASN A 482 22.22 -3.88 -8.76
N SER A 483 22.51 -4.41 -7.57
CA SER A 483 22.48 -5.84 -7.30
C SER A 483 21.10 -6.45 -7.48
N ILE A 484 20.03 -5.73 -7.08
CA ILE A 484 18.65 -6.20 -7.24
C ILE A 484 18.27 -6.25 -8.72
N GLU A 485 18.56 -5.17 -9.45
CA GLU A 485 18.31 -5.08 -10.89
C GLU A 485 19.06 -6.17 -11.66
N GLU A 486 20.36 -6.36 -11.37
CA GLU A 486 21.16 -7.42 -11.98
C GLU A 486 20.67 -8.82 -11.59
N THR A 487 20.22 -9.02 -10.35
CA THR A 487 19.63 -10.31 -9.93
C THR A 487 18.40 -10.65 -10.76
N VAL A 488 17.50 -9.70 -10.99
CA VAL A 488 16.32 -9.90 -11.86
C VAL A 488 16.77 -10.19 -13.29
N ARG A 489 17.69 -9.39 -13.84
CA ARG A 489 18.17 -9.52 -15.21
C ARG A 489 18.84 -10.88 -15.46
N LEU A 490 19.73 -11.30 -14.57
CA LEU A 490 20.40 -12.60 -14.64
C LEU A 490 19.40 -13.75 -14.47
N SER A 491 18.41 -13.59 -13.59
CA SER A 491 17.35 -14.59 -13.41
C SER A 491 16.55 -14.80 -14.68
N ILE A 492 16.12 -13.72 -15.34
CA ILE A 492 15.41 -13.78 -16.63
C ILE A 492 16.29 -14.41 -17.72
N LYS A 493 17.60 -14.14 -17.72
CA LYS A 493 18.51 -14.62 -18.76
C LYS A 493 18.90 -16.09 -18.61
N TYR A 494 19.13 -16.56 -17.38
CA TYR A 494 19.74 -17.87 -17.12
C TYR A 494 18.78 -18.89 -16.51
N ILE A 495 17.62 -18.46 -15.98
CA ILE A 495 16.64 -19.33 -15.33
C ILE A 495 15.36 -19.40 -16.19
N ASN A 496 15.51 -19.74 -17.48
CA ASN A 496 14.39 -19.79 -18.44
C ASN A 496 13.31 -20.81 -18.07
N ASP A 497 13.67 -21.90 -17.36
CA ASP A 497 12.72 -22.95 -16.96
C ASP A 497 11.85 -22.56 -15.75
N LYS A 498 12.06 -21.38 -15.14
CA LYS A 498 11.33 -20.96 -13.93
C LYS A 498 10.94 -19.48 -14.00
N LEU A 499 9.65 -19.23 -13.94
CA LEU A 499 9.07 -17.87 -13.98
C LEU A 499 9.44 -17.04 -12.73
N ILE A 500 9.40 -15.71 -12.87
CA ILE A 500 9.87 -14.72 -11.89
C ILE A 500 9.29 -14.92 -10.47
N TYR A 501 8.06 -15.44 -10.29
CA TYR A 501 7.54 -15.71 -8.94
C TYR A 501 8.01 -17.04 -8.32
N SER A 502 8.47 -17.99 -9.12
CA SER A 502 9.17 -19.18 -8.60
C SER A 502 10.53 -18.78 -8.02
N ILE A 503 11.16 -17.78 -8.65
CA ILE A 503 12.42 -17.16 -8.22
C ILE A 503 12.19 -16.31 -6.94
N ARG A 504 11.03 -15.63 -6.80
CA ARG A 504 10.58 -14.90 -5.59
C ARG A 504 10.67 -15.72 -4.29
N ASN A 505 10.44 -17.02 -4.31
CA ASN A 505 10.51 -17.87 -3.10
C ASN A 505 11.89 -18.53 -2.91
N ARG A 506 12.76 -18.54 -3.92
CA ARG A 506 14.07 -19.23 -3.86
C ARG A 506 15.26 -18.27 -3.74
N CYS A 507 15.29 -17.15 -4.45
CA CYS A 507 16.38 -16.18 -4.31
C CYS A 507 16.42 -15.52 -2.92
N CYS A 508 15.27 -15.38 -2.25
CA CYS A 508 15.20 -14.92 -0.85
C CYS A 508 15.67 -15.96 0.19
N ASN A 509 15.89 -17.20 -0.24
CA ASN A 509 16.35 -18.32 0.58
C ASN A 509 17.81 -18.72 0.30
N PHE A 510 18.47 -18.06 -0.65
CA PHE A 510 19.92 -18.15 -0.77
C PHE A 510 20.55 -17.08 0.14
N PRO A 511 21.43 -17.48 1.08
CA PRO A 511 22.11 -16.55 1.97
C PRO A 511 23.03 -15.57 1.22
#